data_AF-A0AA95S662-F1
#
_entry.id   AF-A0AA95S662-F1
#
_cell.length_a   1.000
_cell.length_b   1.000
_cell.length_c   1.000
_cell.angle_alpha   90.00
_cell.angle_beta   90.00
_cell.angle_gamma   90.00
#
_symmetry.space_group_name_H-M   'P 1'
#
loop_
_entity.id
_entity.type
_entity.pdbx_description
1 polymer ?
#
loop_
_entity_poly.entity_id
_entity_poly.type
_entity_poly.pdbx_seq_one_letter_code
_entity_poly.pdbx_strand_id
1 'polypeptide(L)'
;MWQRGFTVGSLISGKIIPVVKSFDRNNPVTPSIKPEKIIVQQGGAKFEITPSKGKLLDAALNQGKEIKFKCRKGTCGQCTVKVLQGPGLSTPNEQEYKKLTKEIANGYRLACQVEIL
;
A
#
# COMPACT_ATOMS: atom_id res chain seq x y z
N MET A 1 -31.55 61.52 -8.93
CA MET A 1 -30.19 61.12 -8.53
C MET A 1 -30.03 61.33 -7.03
N TRP A 2 -30.40 60.37 -6.19
CA TRP A 2 -29.78 60.15 -4.88
C TRP A 2 -30.31 58.84 -4.31
N GLN A 3 -29.40 57.89 -4.12
CA GLN A 3 -29.65 56.56 -3.58
C GLN A 3 -29.61 56.62 -2.06
N ARG A 4 -30.46 55.84 -1.38
CA ARG A 4 -30.24 55.33 0.00
C ARG A 4 -31.32 54.29 0.33
N GLY A 5 -31.11 53.08 -0.17
CA GLY A 5 -31.84 51.89 0.26
C GLY A 5 -31.29 51.39 1.59
N PHE A 6 -32.19 51.29 2.56
CA PHE A 6 -32.04 50.73 3.89
C PHE A 6 -31.56 49.27 3.86
N THR A 7 -30.79 48.84 4.87
CA THR A 7 -31.27 47.89 5.91
C THR A 7 -30.15 47.50 6.87
N VAL A 8 -30.43 47.68 8.16
CA VAL A 8 -29.63 47.17 9.28
C VAL A 8 -30.03 45.73 9.60
N GLY A 9 -29.05 44.93 10.01
CA GLY A 9 -29.23 43.82 10.95
C GLY A 9 -29.49 42.42 10.38
N SER A 10 -28.50 41.53 10.50
CA SER A 10 -28.56 40.39 11.45
C SER A 10 -27.33 39.48 11.32
N LEU A 11 -26.68 39.26 12.45
CA LEU A 11 -25.66 38.24 12.70
C LEU A 11 -26.32 36.85 12.75
N ILE A 12 -25.84 35.87 11.97
CA ILE A 12 -25.94 34.45 12.36
C ILE A 12 -24.82 33.59 11.76
N SER A 13 -24.21 32.82 12.66
CA SER A 13 -23.13 31.84 12.49
C SER A 13 -23.57 30.59 11.71
N GLY A 14 -22.65 29.94 10.99
CA GLY A 14 -22.98 28.70 10.25
C GLY A 14 -21.81 28.04 9.53
N LYS A 15 -20.93 27.41 10.30
CA LYS A 15 -19.87 26.45 9.92
C LYS A 15 -20.36 25.33 9.00
N ILE A 16 -19.77 25.12 7.82
CA ILE A 16 -19.35 23.79 7.32
C ILE A 16 -18.43 23.89 6.10
N ILE A 17 -17.25 23.26 6.22
CA ILE A 17 -16.23 23.09 5.20
C ILE A 17 -16.48 21.73 4.53
N PRO A 18 -16.71 21.63 3.20
CA PRO A 18 -16.42 20.41 2.47
C PRO A 18 -14.96 20.45 1.99
N VAL A 19 -14.17 19.73 2.77
CA VAL A 19 -12.78 19.32 2.55
C VAL A 19 -12.65 18.54 1.22
N VAL A 20 -11.78 19.06 0.33
CA VAL A 20 -10.92 18.44 -0.70
C VAL A 20 -11.49 17.25 -1.54
N LYS A 21 -11.20 17.11 -2.84
CA LYS A 21 -9.86 17.11 -3.43
C LYS A 21 -9.96 17.15 -4.95
N SER A 22 -9.23 18.08 -5.53
CA SER A 22 -9.02 18.29 -6.96
C SER A 22 -8.46 17.03 -7.66
N PHE A 23 -9.01 16.77 -8.85
CA PHE A 23 -8.49 15.83 -9.84
C PHE A 23 -7.29 16.48 -10.55
N ASP A 24 -6.11 16.44 -9.93
CA ASP A 24 -4.89 16.91 -10.58
C ASP A 24 -4.18 15.77 -11.33
N ARG A 25 -4.29 15.82 -12.66
CA ARG A 25 -3.54 15.06 -13.67
C ARG A 25 -2.10 15.57 -13.80
N ASN A 26 -1.36 15.64 -12.70
CA ASN A 26 0.05 16.04 -12.73
C ASN A 26 0.82 15.27 -11.67
N ASN A 27 1.27 14.05 -11.98
CA ASN A 27 2.32 13.43 -11.19
C ASN A 27 3.61 13.41 -12.03
N PRO A 28 4.68 14.09 -11.58
CA PRO A 28 5.94 14.13 -12.30
C PRO A 28 6.52 12.72 -12.39
N VAL A 29 6.81 12.26 -13.61
CA VAL A 29 7.72 11.13 -13.85
C VAL A 29 9.13 11.61 -13.55
N THR A 30 9.50 11.59 -12.27
CA THR A 30 10.85 11.90 -11.83
C THR A 30 11.76 10.70 -12.14
N PRO A 31 12.84 10.88 -12.92
CA PRO A 31 13.97 9.96 -12.89
C PRO A 31 14.79 10.23 -11.62
N SER A 32 14.17 10.07 -10.45
CA SER A 32 14.87 10.07 -9.15
C SER A 32 15.56 8.73 -8.97
N ILE A 33 16.78 8.73 -8.45
CA ILE A 33 17.57 7.54 -8.09
C ILE A 33 16.73 6.75 -7.06
N LYS A 34 16.06 5.67 -7.50
CA LYS A 34 14.87 5.13 -6.82
C LYS A 34 15.33 4.15 -5.74
N PRO A 35 14.90 4.27 -4.45
CA PRO A 35 14.97 3.14 -3.56
C PRO A 35 14.12 2.03 -4.19
N GLU A 36 14.75 0.89 -4.40
CA GLU A 36 14.27 -0.20 -5.24
C GLU A 36 12.96 -0.78 -4.64
N LYS A 37 11.80 -0.28 -5.12
CA LYS A 37 10.50 -0.59 -4.52
C LYS A 37 10.10 -2.04 -4.78
N ILE A 38 9.44 -2.64 -3.79
CA ILE A 38 8.90 -4.00 -3.89
C ILE A 38 7.43 -3.90 -4.33
N ILE A 39 7.07 -4.55 -5.41
CA ILE A 39 5.71 -4.62 -5.94
C ILE A 39 5.20 -6.05 -5.78
N VAL A 40 4.13 -6.22 -5.01
CA VAL A 40 3.46 -7.50 -4.81
C VAL A 40 2.00 -7.44 -5.22
N GLN A 41 1.43 -8.57 -5.62
CA GLN A 41 0.03 -8.68 -6.00
C GLN A 41 -0.67 -9.76 -5.18
N GLN A 42 -1.83 -9.46 -4.61
CA GLN A 42 -2.65 -10.41 -3.86
C GLN A 42 -4.13 -10.24 -4.19
N GLY A 43 -4.79 -11.34 -4.57
CA GLY A 43 -6.24 -11.33 -4.84
C GLY A 43 -6.67 -10.31 -5.91
N GLY A 44 -5.78 -9.97 -6.85
CA GLY A 44 -6.02 -8.96 -7.90
C GLY A 44 -5.59 -7.53 -7.55
N ALA A 45 -5.34 -7.22 -6.27
CA ALA A 45 -4.82 -5.92 -5.85
C ALA A 45 -3.28 -5.90 -5.90
N LYS A 46 -2.70 -4.81 -6.40
CA LYS A 46 -1.25 -4.56 -6.38
C LYS A 46 -0.90 -3.65 -5.21
N PHE A 47 0.17 -3.98 -4.51
CA PHE A 47 0.68 -3.24 -3.37
C PHE A 47 2.15 -2.89 -3.62
N GLU A 48 2.45 -1.60 -3.50
CA GLU A 48 3.81 -1.07 -3.56
C GLU A 48 4.34 -0.89 -2.15
N ILE A 49 5.39 -1.63 -1.82
CA ILE A 49 6.02 -1.69 -0.51
C ILE A 49 7.43 -1.14 -0.67
N THR A 50 7.75 -0.12 0.12
CA THR A 50 9.12 0.35 0.27
C THR A 50 9.94 -0.74 0.98
N PRO A 51 11.11 -1.13 0.44
CA PRO A 51 11.99 -2.11 1.09
C PRO A 51 12.37 -1.59 2.48
N SER A 52 12.05 -2.37 3.50
CA SER A 52 12.38 -2.07 4.88
C SER A 52 12.87 -3.35 5.53
N LYS A 53 14.01 -3.26 6.23
CA LYS A 53 14.67 -4.41 6.85
C LYS A 53 13.70 -5.18 7.74
N GLY A 54 13.57 -6.48 7.51
CA GLY A 54 12.67 -7.35 8.28
C GLY A 54 11.67 -8.09 7.42
N LYS A 55 10.49 -8.39 7.96
CA LYS A 55 9.48 -9.21 7.27
C LYS A 55 8.69 -8.38 6.27
N LEU A 56 8.49 -8.91 5.07
CA LEU A 56 7.75 -8.21 4.00
C LEU A 56 6.31 -7.87 4.41
N LEU A 57 5.63 -8.77 5.13
CA LEU A 57 4.31 -8.49 5.68
C LEU A 57 4.34 -7.29 6.63
N ASP A 58 5.35 -7.19 7.49
CA ASP A 58 5.43 -6.10 8.47
C ASP A 58 5.68 -4.76 7.76
N ALA A 59 6.60 -4.73 6.79
CA ALA A 59 6.85 -3.56 5.95
C ALA A 59 5.58 -3.09 5.21
N ALA A 60 4.76 -4.04 4.74
CA ALA A 60 3.49 -3.75 4.08
C ALA A 60 2.46 -3.15 5.07
N LEU A 61 2.33 -3.74 6.26
CA LEU A 61 1.38 -3.28 7.29
C LEU A 61 1.76 -1.89 7.83
N ASN A 62 3.04 -1.63 8.06
CA ASN A 62 3.54 -0.30 8.45
C ASN A 62 3.21 0.77 7.41
N GLN A 63 3.15 0.40 6.13
CA GLN A 63 2.78 1.30 5.03
C GLN A 63 1.27 1.37 4.79
N GLY A 64 0.46 0.74 5.64
CA GLY A 64 -1.00 0.70 5.50
C GLY A 64 -1.48 -0.13 4.31
N LYS A 65 -0.68 -1.09 3.83
CA LYS A 65 -1.11 -2.01 2.77
C LYS A 65 -1.93 -3.14 3.38
N GLU A 66 -3.17 -3.26 2.91
CA GLU A 66 -4.13 -4.28 3.35
C GLU A 66 -3.86 -5.65 2.72
N ILE A 67 -2.68 -6.21 2.98
CA ILE A 67 -2.38 -7.60 2.64
C ILE A 67 -3.21 -8.50 3.54
N LYS A 68 -3.94 -9.46 2.97
CA LYS A 68 -4.65 -10.49 3.73
C LYS A 68 -3.65 -11.38 4.44
N PHE A 69 -3.71 -11.41 5.77
CA PHE A 69 -2.94 -12.32 6.61
C PHE A 69 -3.82 -12.85 7.75
N LYS A 70 -3.51 -14.05 8.27
CA LYS A 70 -4.25 -14.66 9.39
C LYS A 70 -3.34 -15.14 10.51
N CYS A 71 -2.36 -15.98 10.18
CA CYS A 71 -1.55 -16.68 11.17
C CYS A 71 -0.18 -16.05 11.44
N ARG A 72 0.38 -15.27 10.50
CA ARG A 72 1.77 -14.74 10.50
C ARG A 72 2.91 -15.79 10.61
N LYS A 73 2.59 -17.07 10.82
CA LYS A 73 3.53 -18.18 10.98
C LYS A 73 3.85 -18.96 9.69
N GLY A 74 3.30 -18.55 8.54
CA GLY A 74 3.45 -19.28 7.27
C GLY A 74 2.60 -20.54 7.11
N THR A 75 1.89 -20.99 8.16
CA THR A 75 1.13 -22.26 8.14
C THR A 75 -0.23 -22.17 7.45
N CYS A 76 -0.83 -20.99 7.34
CA CYS A 76 -2.18 -20.80 6.82
C CYS A 76 -2.23 -20.49 5.31
N GLY A 77 -1.15 -20.01 4.69
CA GLY A 77 -1.12 -19.64 3.27
C GLY A 77 -1.96 -18.41 2.89
N GLN A 78 -2.62 -17.73 3.83
CA GLN A 78 -3.42 -16.53 3.53
C GLN A 78 -2.54 -15.34 3.11
N CYS A 79 -1.30 -15.27 3.63
CA CYS A 79 -0.32 -14.24 3.29
C CYS A 79 0.36 -14.47 1.92
N THR A 80 -0.22 -15.32 1.06
CA THR A 80 0.33 -15.62 -0.28
C THR A 80 0.19 -14.39 -1.17
N VAL A 81 1.32 -13.95 -1.71
CA VAL A 81 1.41 -12.81 -2.63
C VAL A 81 2.28 -13.19 -3.81
N LYS A 82 1.97 -12.68 -4.99
CA LYS A 82 2.83 -12.79 -6.16
C LYS A 82 3.81 -11.63 -6.16
N VAL A 83 5.10 -11.91 -6.09
CA VAL A 83 6.14 -10.87 -6.20
C VAL A 83 6.31 -10.53 -7.68
N LEU A 84 6.01 -9.30 -8.05
CA LEU A 84 6.23 -8.78 -9.41
C LEU A 84 7.60 -8.11 -9.50
N GLN A 85 7.98 -7.41 -8.45
CA GLN A 85 9.27 -6.74 -8.32
C GLN A 85 9.67 -6.79 -6.85
N GLY A 86 10.90 -7.18 -6.55
CA GLY A 86 11.30 -7.43 -5.17
C GLY A 86 12.80 -7.63 -5.05
N PRO A 87 13.58 -6.58 -5.27
CA PRO A 87 15.01 -6.64 -5.05
C PRO A 87 15.30 -6.86 -3.57
N GLY A 88 16.33 -7.67 -3.28
CA GLY A 88 16.74 -7.95 -1.90
C GLY A 88 15.78 -8.82 -1.10
N LEU A 89 14.94 -9.64 -1.73
CA LEU A 89 14.14 -10.63 -1.00
C LEU A 89 14.94 -11.90 -0.71
N SER A 90 14.80 -12.42 0.51
CA SER A 90 15.37 -13.71 0.92
C SER A 90 14.87 -14.88 0.06
N THR A 91 15.66 -15.94 0.03
CA THR A 91 15.30 -17.21 -0.63
C THR A 91 14.04 -17.82 -0.02
N PRO A 92 13.27 -18.62 -0.78
CA PRO A 92 12.08 -19.25 -0.23
C PRO A 92 12.42 -20.20 0.91
N ASN A 93 11.67 -20.12 2.00
CA ASN A 93 11.87 -20.99 3.17
C ASN A 93 11.17 -22.35 2.95
N GLU A 94 11.56 -23.38 3.72
CA GLU A 94 10.95 -24.72 3.66
C GLU A 94 9.43 -24.68 3.86
N GLN A 95 8.93 -23.76 4.68
CA GLN A 95 7.49 -23.56 4.91
C GLN A 95 6.76 -23.06 3.65
N GLU A 96 7.41 -22.19 2.87
CA GLU A 96 6.87 -21.77 1.58
C GLU A 96 6.84 -22.98 0.65
N TYR A 97 7.94 -23.74 0.56
CA TYR A 97 8.00 -24.92 -0.31
C TYR A 97 6.96 -25.98 0.04
N LYS A 98 6.68 -26.20 1.34
CA LYS A 98 5.63 -27.13 1.79
C LYS A 98 4.22 -26.68 1.39
N LYS A 99 3.97 -25.38 1.28
CA LYS A 99 2.63 -24.84 1.03
C LYS A 99 2.38 -24.50 -0.43
N LEU A 100 3.34 -23.83 -1.06
CA LEU A 100 3.27 -23.25 -2.40
C LEU A 100 4.11 -24.03 -3.40
N THR A 101 4.60 -25.24 -3.11
CA THR A 101 5.56 -26.03 -3.90
C THR A 101 5.71 -25.64 -5.38
N LYS A 102 4.61 -25.70 -6.16
CA LYS A 102 4.58 -25.36 -7.60
C LYS A 102 4.38 -23.86 -7.89
N GLU A 103 3.69 -23.15 -7.01
CA GLU A 103 3.43 -21.71 -7.10
C GLU A 103 4.68 -20.87 -6.82
N ILE A 104 5.65 -21.36 -6.04
CA ILE A 104 6.94 -20.67 -5.84
C ILE A 104 7.65 -20.43 -7.16
N ALA A 105 7.63 -21.42 -8.06
CA ALA A 105 8.19 -21.28 -9.41
C ALA A 105 7.46 -20.21 -10.25
N ASN A 106 6.20 -19.92 -9.92
CA ASN A 106 5.39 -18.87 -10.57
C ASN A 106 5.58 -17.49 -9.92
N GLY A 107 6.52 -17.35 -8.97
CA GLY A 107 6.80 -16.11 -8.25
C GLY A 107 5.85 -15.83 -7.09
N TYR A 108 5.08 -16.83 -6.63
CA TYR A 108 4.28 -16.69 -5.42
C TYR A 108 5.13 -16.95 -4.18
N ARG A 109 4.97 -16.09 -3.19
CA ARG A 109 5.72 -16.13 -1.93
C ARG A 109 4.76 -15.85 -0.76
N LEU A 110 5.11 -16.36 0.42
CA LEU A 110 4.41 -16.05 1.66
C LEU A 110 4.97 -14.75 2.23
N ALA A 111 4.23 -13.64 2.12
CA ALA A 111 4.66 -12.33 2.64
C ALA A 111 5.10 -12.36 4.11
N CYS A 112 4.53 -13.29 4.91
CA CYS A 112 4.85 -13.47 6.32
C CYS A 112 6.13 -14.27 6.61
N GLN A 113 6.72 -14.92 5.61
CA GLN A 113 7.99 -15.64 5.71
C GLN A 113 9.12 -14.96 4.94
N VAL A 114 8.77 -14.16 3.93
CA VAL A 114 9.74 -13.39 3.15
C VAL A 114 10.37 -12.31 4.04
N GLU A 115 11.70 -12.27 3.99
CA GLU A 115 12.51 -11.21 4.59
C GLU A 115 13.08 -10.32 3.51
N ILE A 116 13.14 -9.03 3.81
CA ILE A 116 13.79 -7.99 3.03
C ILE A 116 15.17 -7.79 3.66
N LEU A 117 16.20 -8.04 2.86
CA LEU A 117 17.62 -7.96 3.24
C LEU A 117 18.15 -6.53 3.17
#